data_AF-A0AAU1C2B5-F1
#
_entry.id   AF-A0AAU1C2B5-F1
#
_cell.length_a   1.000
_cell.length_b   1.000
_cell.length_c   1.000
_cell.angle_alpha   90.00
_cell.angle_beta   90.00
_cell.angle_gamma   90.00
#
_symmetry.space_group_name_H-M   'P 1'
#
loop_
_entity.id
_entity.type
_entity.pdbx_description
1 polymer ?
#
loop_
_entity_poly.entity_id
_entity_poly.type
_entity_poly.pdbx_seq_one_letter_code
_entity_poly.pdbx_strand_id
1 'polypeptide(L)'
;MAEWTSAWLAYDDVFSHGSKAGASPGRMREMADRLIAALDAPDVADPPVFLRPAVDVMRRMARGMSPQLRDRYIETTQGYLKGTVQEVEFRARRETPGWRDYLDMHILAGATWVLDTVEYGQGFDLTHELAVCRELREARRIAAEGVVMVNDLFSFEKEYFTGDHSNIVSSFMVTESLSLQGSIDRLCELIQDVERRFILKQAEVLAGSLPRTLYVPYAPNPHAPSWASTGQGRVGAAAPGPRGGGRSPDRRHPYTYLLTSRSGPGRSS
;
A
#
# COMPACT_ATOMS: atom_id res chain seq x y z
N MET A 1 -3.02 -13.23 -8.88
CA MET A 1 -3.16 -11.77 -8.72
C MET A 1 -4.52 -11.39 -8.16
N ALA A 2 -5.65 -11.61 -8.83
CA ALA A 2 -6.97 -11.23 -8.27
C ALA A 2 -7.27 -11.84 -6.88
N GLU A 3 -7.14 -13.17 -6.73
CA GLU A 3 -7.32 -13.86 -5.43
C GLU A 3 -6.37 -13.33 -4.34
N TRP A 4 -5.17 -12.93 -4.74
CA TRP A 4 -4.15 -12.42 -3.83
C TRP A 4 -4.49 -11.02 -3.36
N THR A 5 -4.88 -10.12 -4.26
CA THR A 5 -5.34 -8.78 -3.88
C THR A 5 -6.57 -8.88 -2.97
N SER A 6 -7.51 -9.78 -3.27
CA SER A 6 -8.67 -10.03 -2.40
C SER A 6 -8.29 -10.54 -1.01
N ALA A 7 -7.31 -11.45 -0.92
CA ALA A 7 -6.82 -11.97 0.36
C ALA A 7 -6.20 -10.87 1.24
N TRP A 8 -5.40 -9.99 0.65
CA TRP A 8 -4.77 -8.88 1.38
C TRP A 8 -5.75 -7.78 1.75
N LEU A 9 -6.69 -7.43 0.87
CA LEU A 9 -7.78 -6.51 1.23
C LEU A 9 -8.66 -7.08 2.35
N ALA A 10 -8.90 -8.39 2.36
CA ALA A 10 -9.64 -9.03 3.45
C ALA A 10 -8.84 -9.03 4.76
N TYR A 11 -7.52 -9.22 4.71
CA TYR A 11 -6.65 -9.04 5.88
C TYR A 11 -6.74 -7.60 6.40
N ASP A 12 -6.54 -6.62 5.52
CA ASP A 12 -6.62 -5.19 5.84
C ASP A 12 -7.97 -4.82 6.46
N ASP A 13 -9.08 -5.25 5.88
CA ASP A 13 -10.44 -4.99 6.41
C ASP A 13 -10.66 -5.64 7.79
N VAL A 14 -10.05 -6.80 8.08
CA VAL A 14 -10.12 -7.42 9.42
C VAL A 14 -9.38 -6.60 10.46
N PHE A 15 -8.34 -5.85 10.09
CA PHE A 15 -7.52 -5.07 11.04
C PHE A 15 -7.74 -3.56 10.96
N SER A 16 -8.58 -3.11 10.03
CA SER A 16 -9.12 -1.76 9.90
C SER A 16 -9.95 -1.35 11.13
N HIS A 17 -10.07 -0.04 11.35
CA HIS A 17 -10.86 0.52 12.44
C HIS A 17 -12.31 0.01 12.41
N GLY A 18 -12.82 -0.48 13.55
CA GLY A 18 -14.19 -1.02 13.71
C GLY A 18 -14.29 -2.53 13.98
N SER A 19 -13.20 -3.29 13.79
CA SER A 19 -13.16 -4.70 14.19
C SER A 19 -12.65 -4.88 15.64
N LYS A 20 -13.14 -5.90 16.36
CA LYS A 20 -12.62 -6.26 17.71
C LYS A 20 -11.15 -6.71 17.67
N ALA A 21 -10.62 -7.06 16.50
CA ALA A 21 -9.25 -7.50 16.29
C ALA A 21 -8.29 -6.32 16.06
N GLY A 22 -8.73 -5.29 15.33
CA GLY A 22 -7.97 -4.05 15.07
C GLY A 22 -7.81 -3.12 16.29
N ALA A 23 -8.46 -3.44 17.41
CA ALA A 23 -8.43 -2.63 18.64
C ALA A 23 -7.32 -3.03 19.64
N SER A 24 -6.52 -4.06 19.37
CA SER A 24 -5.48 -4.55 20.29
C SER A 24 -4.15 -4.77 19.57
N PRO A 25 -3.13 -3.93 19.83
CA PRO A 25 -1.78 -4.15 19.29
C PRO A 25 -1.22 -5.54 19.59
N GLY A 26 -1.47 -6.07 20.79
CA GLY A 26 -1.03 -7.41 21.19
C GLY A 26 -1.65 -8.52 20.33
N ARG A 27 -2.96 -8.45 20.06
CA ARG A 27 -3.63 -9.41 19.18
C ARG A 27 -3.17 -9.30 17.73
N MET A 28 -2.92 -8.07 17.26
CA MET A 28 -2.39 -7.84 15.91
C MET A 28 -0.99 -8.45 15.77
N ARG A 29 -0.14 -8.28 16.79
CA ARG A 29 1.20 -8.87 16.83
C ARG A 29 1.16 -10.40 16.84
N GLU A 30 0.35 -11.01 17.70
CA GLU A 30 0.17 -12.46 17.72
C GLU A 30 -0.32 -13.00 16.36
N MET A 31 -1.24 -12.28 15.73
CA MET A 31 -1.75 -12.64 14.41
C MET A 31 -0.66 -12.55 13.33
N ALA A 32 0.08 -11.44 13.30
CA ALA A 32 1.20 -11.23 12.39
C ALA A 32 2.24 -12.34 12.57
N ASP A 33 2.64 -12.66 13.80
CA ASP A 33 3.62 -13.71 14.11
C ASP A 33 3.16 -15.08 13.60
N ARG A 34 1.87 -15.42 13.79
CA ARG A 34 1.30 -16.67 13.28
C ARG A 34 1.26 -16.73 11.75
N LEU A 35 0.96 -15.61 11.09
CA LEU A 35 1.01 -15.55 9.63
C LEU A 35 2.43 -15.70 9.10
N ILE A 36 3.39 -15.00 9.70
CA ILE A 36 4.81 -15.09 9.35
C ILE A 36 5.28 -16.55 9.50
N ALA A 37 4.98 -17.19 10.63
CA ALA A 37 5.32 -18.60 10.84
C ALA A 37 4.67 -19.52 9.80
N ALA A 38 3.42 -19.25 9.39
CA ALA A 38 2.72 -20.03 8.36
C ALA A 38 3.26 -19.79 6.94
N LEU A 39 3.96 -18.69 6.69
CA LEU A 39 4.65 -18.41 5.43
C LEU A 39 6.04 -19.04 5.40
N ASP A 40 6.79 -18.96 6.51
CA ASP A 40 8.15 -19.49 6.62
C ASP A 40 8.20 -21.02 6.74
N ALA A 41 7.30 -21.60 7.53
CA ALA A 41 7.26 -23.04 7.85
C ALA A 41 5.86 -23.62 7.58
N PRO A 42 5.48 -23.76 6.30
CA PRO A 42 4.10 -24.04 5.92
C PRO A 42 3.57 -25.40 6.38
N ASP A 43 4.46 -26.35 6.65
CA ASP A 43 4.15 -27.71 7.10
C ASP A 43 4.07 -27.83 8.64
N VAL A 44 4.42 -26.76 9.37
CA VAL A 44 4.53 -26.77 10.83
C VAL A 44 3.48 -25.86 11.48
N ALA A 45 3.19 -24.71 10.86
CA ALA A 45 2.30 -23.71 11.45
C ALA A 45 0.93 -23.68 10.76
N ASP A 46 -0.12 -23.79 11.58
CA ASP A 46 -1.51 -23.70 11.13
C ASP A 46 -2.02 -22.24 11.19
N PRO A 47 -2.35 -21.62 10.03
CA PRO A 47 -2.80 -20.24 10.03
C PRO A 47 -4.20 -20.12 10.67
N PRO A 48 -4.52 -18.94 11.21
CA PRO A 48 -5.87 -18.59 11.66
C PRO A 48 -6.91 -18.95 10.59
N VAL A 49 -8.05 -19.54 10.99
CA VAL A 49 -9.03 -20.13 10.05
C VAL A 49 -9.47 -19.15 8.96
N PHE A 50 -9.74 -17.90 9.32
CA PHE A 50 -10.18 -16.86 8.38
C PHE A 50 -9.06 -16.38 7.43
N LEU A 51 -7.80 -16.67 7.74
CA LEU A 51 -6.63 -16.33 6.92
C LEU A 51 -6.06 -17.52 6.13
N ARG A 52 -6.61 -18.74 6.32
CA ARG A 52 -6.23 -19.91 5.51
C ARG A 52 -6.28 -19.64 4.01
N PRO A 53 -7.31 -18.97 3.44
CA PRO A 53 -7.33 -18.67 2.01
C PRO A 53 -6.20 -17.74 1.60
N ALA A 54 -5.89 -16.74 2.43
CA ALA A 54 -4.79 -15.81 2.17
C ALA A 54 -3.45 -16.54 2.15
N VAL A 55 -3.19 -17.37 3.16
CA VAL A 55 -1.95 -18.16 3.25
C VAL A 55 -1.84 -19.17 2.12
N ASP A 56 -2.93 -19.84 1.71
CA ASP A 56 -2.90 -20.72 0.54
C ASP A 56 -2.50 -19.98 -0.74
N VAL A 57 -3.11 -18.82 -1.00
CA VAL A 57 -2.78 -18.00 -2.18
C VAL A 57 -1.32 -17.56 -2.14
N MET A 58 -0.83 -17.09 -1.00
CA MET A 58 0.56 -16.68 -0.84
C MET A 58 1.53 -17.85 -1.08
N ARG A 59 1.22 -19.04 -0.54
CA ARG A 59 2.02 -20.27 -0.77
C ARG A 59 2.02 -20.67 -2.24
N ARG A 60 0.87 -20.61 -2.92
CA ARG A 60 0.77 -20.90 -4.36
C ARG A 60 1.63 -19.94 -5.19
N MET A 61 1.62 -18.65 -4.84
CA MET A 61 2.45 -17.65 -5.52
C MET A 61 3.93 -17.87 -5.26
N ALA A 62 4.33 -18.07 -3.99
CA ALA A 62 5.71 -18.33 -3.59
C ALA A 62 6.30 -19.57 -4.28
N ARG A 63 5.50 -20.62 -4.55
CA ARG A 63 5.94 -21.80 -5.32
C ARG A 63 6.24 -21.51 -6.78
N GLY A 64 5.62 -20.48 -7.36
CA GLY A 64 5.83 -20.08 -8.75
C GLY A 64 6.97 -19.08 -8.95
N MET A 65 7.47 -18.47 -7.87
CA MET A 65 8.58 -17.51 -7.91
C MET A 65 9.93 -18.22 -8.00
N SER A 66 10.94 -17.53 -8.54
CA SER A 66 12.34 -17.93 -8.35
C SER A 66 12.70 -17.94 -6.85
N PRO A 67 13.73 -18.69 -6.42
CA PRO A 67 14.15 -18.68 -5.01
C PRO A 67 14.41 -17.27 -4.47
N GLN A 68 15.09 -16.42 -5.24
CA GLN A 68 15.45 -15.07 -4.82
C GLN A 68 14.23 -14.14 -4.70
N LEU A 69 13.33 -14.14 -5.69
CA LEU A 69 12.08 -13.39 -5.63
C LEU A 69 11.18 -13.87 -4.51
N ARG A 70 11.13 -15.19 -4.26
CA ARG A 70 10.36 -15.77 -3.16
C ARG A 70 10.86 -15.27 -1.80
N ASP A 71 12.16 -15.30 -1.58
CA ASP A 71 12.76 -14.88 -0.31
C ASP A 71 12.49 -13.38 -0.07
N ARG A 72 12.62 -12.55 -1.12
CA ARG A 72 12.29 -11.12 -1.06
C ARG A 72 10.80 -10.87 -0.85
N TYR A 73 9.93 -11.63 -1.51
CA TYR A 73 8.47 -11.55 -1.31
C TYR A 73 8.06 -11.90 0.13
N ILE A 74 8.70 -12.92 0.73
CA ILE A 74 8.48 -13.25 2.15
C ILE A 74 8.96 -12.11 3.03
N GLU A 75 10.16 -11.57 2.81
CA GLU A 75 10.69 -10.44 3.56
C GLU A 75 9.79 -9.20 3.49
N THR A 76 9.34 -8.80 2.30
CA THR A 76 8.44 -7.65 2.12
C THR A 76 7.07 -7.91 2.72
N THR A 77 6.57 -9.14 2.67
CA THR A 77 5.34 -9.55 3.37
C THR A 77 5.49 -9.46 4.89
N GLN A 78 6.62 -9.87 5.45
CA GLN A 78 6.89 -9.68 6.88
C GLN A 78 6.97 -8.19 7.25
N GLY A 79 7.51 -7.35 6.36
CA GLY A 79 7.48 -5.89 6.48
C GLY A 79 6.06 -5.33 6.56
N TYR A 80 5.17 -5.77 5.67
CA TYR A 80 3.73 -5.43 5.72
C TYR A 80 3.08 -5.75 7.05
N LEU A 81 3.25 -6.98 7.52
CA LEU A 81 2.65 -7.43 8.77
C LEU A 81 3.18 -6.65 9.98
N LYS A 82 4.46 -6.23 9.97
CA LYS A 82 5.03 -5.38 11.02
C LYS A 82 4.49 -3.94 10.95
N GLY A 83 4.37 -3.37 9.75
CA GLY A 83 3.84 -2.02 9.58
C GLY A 83 2.37 -1.88 10.00
N THR A 84 1.54 -2.86 9.67
CA THR A 84 0.14 -2.89 10.12
C THR A 84 0.00 -3.01 11.64
N VAL A 85 0.95 -3.66 12.34
CA VAL A 85 1.03 -3.61 13.82
C VAL A 85 1.34 -2.18 14.30
N GLN A 86 2.28 -1.49 13.65
CA GLN A 86 2.64 -0.11 14.01
C GLN A 86 1.46 0.86 13.81
N GLU A 87 0.67 0.70 12.75
CA GLU A 87 -0.57 1.47 12.54
C GLU A 87 -1.58 1.25 13.67
N VAL A 88 -1.81 -0.01 14.08
CA VAL A 88 -2.68 -0.32 15.22
C VAL A 88 -2.16 0.32 16.51
N GLU A 89 -0.84 0.39 16.71
CA GLU A 89 -0.24 1.06 17.85
C GLU A 89 -0.47 2.58 17.83
N PHE A 90 -0.34 3.24 16.68
CA PHE A 90 -0.68 4.65 16.54
C PHE A 90 -2.17 4.91 16.83
N ARG A 91 -3.06 4.07 16.28
CA ARG A 91 -4.51 4.14 16.56
C ARG A 91 -4.80 3.96 18.06
N ALA A 92 -4.13 3.01 18.72
CA ALA A 92 -4.31 2.77 20.16
C ALA A 92 -3.84 3.95 21.02
N ARG A 93 -2.77 4.64 20.62
CA ARG A 93 -2.27 5.86 21.30
C ARG A 93 -3.01 7.13 20.90
N ARG A 94 -3.86 7.08 19.87
CA ARG A 94 -4.50 8.25 19.23
C ARG A 94 -3.48 9.27 18.75
N GLU A 95 -2.36 8.78 18.23
CA GLU A 95 -1.28 9.58 17.69
C GLU A 95 -1.36 9.59 16.17
N THR A 96 -1.10 10.74 15.57
CA THR A 96 -0.93 10.87 14.12
C THR A 96 0.56 11.05 13.83
N PRO A 97 1.22 10.10 13.14
CA PRO A 97 2.62 10.25 12.78
C PRO A 97 2.83 11.42 11.81
N GLY A 98 4.03 11.99 11.81
CA GLY A 98 4.45 12.93 10.76
C GLY A 98 4.46 12.26 9.39
N TRP A 99 4.10 12.99 8.34
CA TRP A 99 3.80 12.39 7.04
C TRP A 99 4.99 11.66 6.41
N ARG A 100 6.23 12.09 6.67
CA ARG A 100 7.46 11.43 6.17
C ARG A 100 7.70 10.10 6.88
N ASP A 101 7.60 10.08 8.20
CA ASP A 101 7.76 8.86 9.00
C ASP A 101 6.65 7.86 8.68
N TYR A 102 5.42 8.36 8.50
CA TYR A 102 4.29 7.56 8.01
C TYR A 102 4.56 6.99 6.62
N LEU A 103 5.03 7.80 5.67
CA LEU A 103 5.33 7.35 4.31
C LEU A 103 6.44 6.28 4.30
N ASP A 104 7.50 6.47 5.09
CA ASP A 104 8.58 5.50 5.23
C ASP A 104 8.08 4.16 5.78
N MET A 105 7.28 4.23 6.86
CA MET A 105 6.60 3.07 7.43
C MET A 105 5.71 2.39 6.39
N HIS A 106 4.85 3.14 5.70
CA HIS A 106 3.86 2.59 4.78
C HIS A 106 4.50 2.03 3.50
N ILE A 107 5.64 2.54 3.06
CA ILE A 107 6.35 1.93 1.92
C ILE A 107 6.93 0.58 2.30
N LEU A 108 7.54 0.48 3.49
CA LEU A 108 8.05 -0.79 4.02
C LEU A 108 6.92 -1.77 4.32
N ALA A 109 5.76 -1.24 4.71
CA ALA A 109 4.58 -2.04 4.96
C ALA A 109 3.91 -2.47 3.64
N GLY A 110 3.39 -1.54 2.85
CA GLY A 110 2.34 -1.79 1.86
C GLY A 110 2.78 -1.78 0.39
N ALA A 111 3.88 -1.12 0.05
CA ALA A 111 4.15 -0.83 -1.37
C ALA A 111 5.14 -1.82 -2.00
N THR A 112 6.11 -2.32 -1.24
CA THR A 112 7.19 -3.16 -1.76
C THR A 112 6.75 -4.57 -2.12
N TRP A 113 5.82 -5.18 -1.36
CA TRP A 113 5.25 -6.50 -1.67
C TRP A 113 4.35 -6.48 -2.92
N VAL A 114 3.69 -5.35 -3.20
CA VAL A 114 2.94 -5.14 -4.46
C VAL A 114 3.88 -5.13 -5.66
N LEU A 115 5.03 -4.47 -5.52
CA LEU A 115 6.03 -4.45 -6.59
C LEU A 115 6.61 -5.84 -6.86
N ASP A 116 6.88 -6.66 -5.83
CA ASP A 116 7.34 -8.05 -6.00
C ASP A 116 6.34 -8.91 -6.77
N THR A 117 5.04 -8.71 -6.56
CA THR A 117 4.03 -9.49 -7.28
C THR A 117 3.75 -8.99 -8.68
N VAL A 118 4.07 -7.73 -8.98
CA VAL A 118 4.19 -7.26 -10.35
C VAL A 118 5.32 -8.01 -11.07
N GLU A 119 6.49 -8.18 -10.44
CA GLU A 119 7.60 -8.94 -11.06
C GLU A 119 7.19 -10.38 -11.37
N TYR A 120 6.61 -11.07 -10.38
CA TYR A 120 6.08 -12.42 -10.55
C TYR A 120 5.03 -12.48 -11.66
N GLY A 121 4.09 -11.53 -11.70
CA GLY A 121 3.02 -11.48 -12.68
C GLY A 121 3.52 -11.24 -14.11
N GLN A 122 4.67 -10.58 -14.26
CA GLN A 122 5.33 -10.29 -15.54
C GLN A 122 6.41 -11.33 -15.89
N GLY A 123 6.68 -12.29 -15.02
CA GLY A 123 7.65 -13.37 -15.26
C GLY A 123 9.11 -12.94 -15.17
N PHE A 124 9.43 -11.92 -14.37
CA PHE A 124 10.81 -11.49 -14.13
C PHE A 124 11.17 -11.49 -12.64
N ASP A 125 12.46 -11.49 -12.35
CA ASP A 125 13.03 -11.39 -11.01
C ASP A 125 14.19 -10.38 -11.05
N LEU A 126 13.99 -9.22 -10.42
CA LEU A 126 14.99 -8.14 -10.37
C LEU A 126 15.92 -8.23 -9.15
N THR A 127 16.01 -9.36 -8.44
CA THR A 127 16.76 -9.42 -7.16
C THR A 127 18.21 -9.05 -7.33
N HIS A 128 18.86 -9.57 -8.37
CA HIS A 128 20.25 -9.26 -8.64
C HIS A 128 20.44 -7.79 -9.04
N GLU A 129 19.59 -7.28 -9.93
CA GLU A 129 19.62 -5.91 -10.42
C GLU A 129 19.40 -4.91 -9.30
N LEU A 130 18.45 -5.18 -8.40
CA LEU A 130 18.22 -4.35 -7.22
C LEU A 130 19.44 -4.36 -6.27
N ALA A 131 20.19 -5.47 -6.19
CA ALA A 131 21.40 -5.52 -5.37
C ALA A 131 22.52 -4.64 -5.94
N VAL A 132 22.66 -4.55 -7.27
CA VAL A 132 23.81 -3.89 -7.92
C VAL A 132 23.53 -2.52 -8.51
N CYS A 133 22.27 -2.19 -8.81
CA CYS A 133 21.87 -0.92 -9.44
C CYS A 133 21.16 -0.01 -8.43
N ARG A 134 21.82 1.10 -8.08
CA ARG A 134 21.25 2.10 -7.16
C ARG A 134 20.07 2.81 -7.80
N GLU A 135 20.16 3.12 -9.08
CA GLU A 135 19.17 3.86 -9.86
C GLU A 135 17.86 3.08 -9.93
N LEU A 136 17.94 1.75 -10.11
CA LEU A 136 16.77 0.87 -10.10
C LEU A 136 16.12 0.80 -8.71
N ARG A 137 16.92 0.73 -7.63
CA ARG A 137 16.39 0.81 -6.26
C ARG A 137 15.68 2.13 -6.00
N GLU A 138 16.25 3.23 -6.48
CA GLU A 138 15.65 4.56 -6.36
C GLU A 138 14.34 4.64 -7.16
N ALA A 139 14.32 4.16 -8.41
CA ALA A 139 13.10 4.10 -9.21
C ALA A 139 12.00 3.29 -8.51
N ARG A 140 12.36 2.13 -7.96
CA ARG A 140 11.45 1.26 -7.19
C ARG A 140 10.88 1.99 -5.98
N ARG A 141 11.73 2.73 -5.24
CA ARG A 141 11.31 3.51 -4.09
C ARG A 141 10.34 4.64 -4.47
N ILE A 142 10.62 5.37 -5.55
CA ILE A 142 9.74 6.44 -6.05
C ILE A 142 8.38 5.86 -6.48
N ALA A 143 8.37 4.72 -7.17
CA ALA A 143 7.12 4.04 -7.52
C ALA A 143 6.30 3.68 -6.28
N ALA A 144 6.95 3.18 -5.23
CA ALA A 144 6.32 2.85 -3.96
C ALA A 144 5.71 4.10 -3.27
N GLU A 145 6.40 5.25 -3.30
CA GLU A 145 5.84 6.53 -2.82
C GLU A 145 4.54 6.87 -3.55
N GLY A 146 4.52 6.74 -4.87
CA GLY A 146 3.34 7.02 -5.69
C GLY A 146 2.16 6.12 -5.34
N VAL A 147 2.41 4.82 -5.15
CA VAL A 147 1.37 3.86 -4.73
C VAL A 147 0.74 4.27 -3.40
N VAL A 148 1.56 4.61 -2.40
CA VAL A 148 1.06 5.05 -1.07
C VAL A 148 0.30 6.36 -1.19
N MET A 149 0.88 7.39 -1.80
CA MET A 149 0.24 8.71 -1.86
C MET A 149 -1.09 8.70 -2.62
N VAL A 150 -1.18 7.94 -3.72
CA VAL A 150 -2.42 7.79 -4.48
C VAL A 150 -3.44 6.98 -3.69
N ASN A 151 -3.01 5.94 -2.98
CA ASN A 151 -3.89 5.20 -2.09
C ASN A 151 -4.50 6.12 -1.03
N ASP A 152 -3.65 6.82 -0.26
CA ASP A 152 -4.06 7.75 0.78
C ASP A 152 -5.03 8.83 0.29
N LEU A 153 -4.82 9.37 -0.92
CA LEU A 153 -5.71 10.37 -1.51
C LEU A 153 -7.14 9.81 -1.70
N PHE A 154 -7.25 8.58 -2.21
CA PHE A 154 -8.55 7.97 -2.51
C PHE A 154 -9.18 7.23 -1.34
N SER A 155 -8.37 6.79 -0.36
CA SER A 155 -8.85 6.08 0.82
C SER A 155 -9.22 7.02 1.97
N PHE A 156 -8.75 8.27 1.94
CA PHE A 156 -8.95 9.26 3.02
C PHE A 156 -10.40 9.37 3.51
N GLU A 157 -11.38 9.46 2.61
CA GLU A 157 -12.78 9.60 3.00
C GLU A 157 -13.24 8.40 3.86
N LYS A 158 -12.96 7.18 3.38
CA LYS A 158 -13.27 5.93 4.12
C LYS A 158 -12.61 5.97 5.49
N GLU A 159 -11.30 6.19 5.51
CA GLU A 159 -10.46 6.11 6.71
C GLU A 159 -10.89 7.13 7.77
N TYR A 160 -11.04 8.39 7.36
CA TYR A 160 -11.45 9.49 8.23
C TYR A 160 -12.78 9.21 8.92
N PHE A 161 -13.81 8.73 8.19
CA PHE A 161 -15.11 8.42 8.78
C PHE A 161 -15.10 7.14 9.63
N THR A 162 -14.15 6.24 9.40
CA THR A 162 -13.95 5.07 10.27
C THR A 162 -13.09 5.37 11.50
N GLY A 163 -12.50 6.56 11.61
CA GLY A 163 -11.62 6.94 12.71
C GLY A 163 -10.18 6.42 12.56
N ASP A 164 -9.79 6.05 11.34
CA ASP A 164 -8.39 5.80 10.99
C ASP A 164 -7.74 7.10 10.51
N HIS A 165 -6.68 7.51 11.20
CA HIS A 165 -5.92 8.72 10.89
C HIS A 165 -4.50 8.39 10.40
N SER A 166 -4.25 7.13 10.08
CA SER A 166 -3.01 6.65 9.45
C SER A 166 -3.09 6.98 7.96
N ASN A 167 -2.95 8.27 7.63
CA ASN A 167 -3.09 8.81 6.28
C ASN A 167 -2.35 10.16 6.17
N ILE A 168 -1.70 10.44 5.05
CA ILE A 168 -0.94 11.67 4.80
C ILE A 168 -1.81 12.92 4.90
N VAL A 169 -3.05 12.89 4.43
CA VAL A 169 -3.99 14.02 4.56
C VAL A 169 -4.28 14.30 6.04
N SER A 170 -4.55 13.26 6.83
CA SER A 170 -4.73 13.38 8.28
C SER A 170 -3.45 13.92 8.95
N SER A 171 -2.28 13.46 8.52
CA SER A 171 -0.99 13.95 9.02
C SER A 171 -0.78 15.44 8.73
N PHE A 172 -1.09 15.92 7.52
CA PHE A 172 -1.03 17.35 7.19
C PHE A 172 -1.98 18.20 8.03
N MET A 173 -3.22 17.74 8.23
CA MET A 173 -4.19 18.44 9.05
C MET A 173 -3.72 18.57 10.50
N VAL A 174 -3.11 17.52 11.06
CA VAL A 174 -2.69 17.49 12.48
C VAL A 174 -1.34 18.14 12.70
N THR A 175 -0.32 17.76 11.93
CA THR A 175 1.08 18.15 12.17
C THR A 175 1.45 19.47 11.52
N GLU A 176 0.77 19.84 10.43
CA GLU A 176 1.01 21.09 9.69
C GLU A 176 -0.16 22.09 9.78
N SER A 177 -1.24 21.73 10.48
CA SER A 177 -2.43 22.59 10.66
C SER A 177 -3.07 23.07 9.35
N LEU A 178 -2.95 22.28 8.27
CA LEU A 178 -3.57 22.60 6.99
C LEU A 178 -5.09 22.35 7.06
N SER A 179 -5.86 23.10 6.28
CA SER A 179 -7.27 22.76 6.03
C SER A 179 -7.37 21.43 5.27
N LEU A 180 -8.55 20.81 5.26
CA LEU A 180 -8.77 19.60 4.45
C LEU A 180 -8.39 19.83 2.98
N GLN A 181 -8.90 20.91 2.39
CA GLN A 181 -8.58 21.25 1.00
C GLN A 181 -7.08 21.50 0.81
N GLY A 182 -6.44 22.27 1.71
CA GLY A 182 -5.00 22.52 1.63
C GLY A 182 -4.14 21.27 1.79
N SER A 183 -4.62 20.28 2.55
CA SER A 183 -3.96 18.97 2.72
C SER A 183 -4.08 18.13 1.44
N ILE A 184 -5.25 18.13 0.81
CA ILE A 184 -5.49 17.45 -0.48
C ILE A 184 -4.64 18.10 -1.59
N ASP A 185 -4.64 19.43 -1.67
CA ASP A 185 -3.87 20.18 -2.66
C ASP A 185 -2.38 19.85 -2.54
N ARG A 186 -1.85 19.89 -1.30
CA ARG A 186 -0.46 19.54 -1.02
C ARG A 186 -0.13 18.09 -1.38
N LEU A 187 -1.01 17.13 -1.07
CA LEU A 187 -0.80 15.73 -1.47
C LEU A 187 -0.79 15.59 -3.00
N CYS A 188 -1.68 16.29 -3.71
CA CYS A 188 -1.68 16.31 -5.18
C CYS A 188 -0.37 16.88 -5.75
N GLU A 189 0.19 17.92 -5.14
CA GLU A 189 1.51 18.46 -5.54
C GLU A 189 2.63 17.43 -5.34
N LEU A 190 2.64 16.71 -4.22
CA LEU A 190 3.61 15.64 -3.98
C LEU A 190 3.47 14.47 -4.96
N ILE A 191 2.24 14.08 -5.31
CA ILE A 191 1.98 13.03 -6.32
C ILE A 191 2.54 13.45 -7.69
N GLN A 192 2.32 14.70 -8.10
CA GLN A 192 2.89 15.23 -9.36
C GLN A 192 4.42 15.28 -9.31
N ASP A 193 5.02 15.57 -8.16
CA ASP A 193 6.47 15.52 -7.99
C ASP A 193 7.03 14.09 -8.07
N VAL A 194 6.36 13.12 -7.42
CA VAL A 194 6.67 11.68 -7.55
C VAL A 194 6.65 11.25 -9.01
N GLU A 195 5.61 11.62 -9.77
CA GLU A 195 5.48 11.27 -11.19
C GLU A 195 6.65 11.82 -12.00
N ARG A 196 6.98 13.12 -11.83
CA ARG A 196 8.13 13.74 -12.52
C ARG A 196 9.44 13.06 -12.16
N ARG A 197 9.69 12.80 -10.87
CA ARG A 197 10.90 12.10 -10.41
C ARG A 197 10.99 10.68 -10.96
N PHE A 198 9.86 9.97 -11.04
CA PHE A 198 9.82 8.62 -11.57
C PHE A 198 10.18 8.59 -13.06
N ILE A 199 9.63 9.50 -13.87
CA ILE A 199 9.93 9.61 -15.30
C ILE A 199 11.43 9.88 -15.52
N LEU A 200 12.00 10.84 -14.80
CA LEU A 200 13.42 11.16 -14.89
C LEU A 200 14.29 9.97 -14.48
N LYS A 201 13.95 9.32 -13.37
CA LYS A 201 14.69 8.15 -12.88
C LYS A 201 14.59 6.96 -13.82
N GLN A 202 13.42 6.73 -14.43
CA GLN A 202 13.24 5.72 -15.46
C GLN A 202 14.17 5.97 -16.65
N ALA A 203 14.28 7.21 -17.11
CA ALA A 203 15.20 7.57 -18.20
C ALA A 203 16.66 7.29 -17.82
N GLU A 204 17.09 7.59 -16.59
CA GLU A 204 18.42 7.26 -16.09
C GLU A 204 18.67 5.75 -16.05
N VAL A 205 17.71 4.97 -15.54
CA VAL A 205 17.78 3.50 -15.50
C VAL A 205 17.91 2.91 -16.91
N LEU A 206 17.17 3.44 -17.88
CA LEU A 206 17.19 2.98 -19.28
C LEU A 206 18.45 3.43 -20.04
N ALA A 207 19.03 4.58 -19.68
CA ALA A 207 20.28 5.08 -20.26
C ALA A 207 21.52 4.43 -19.64
N GLY A 208 21.41 3.94 -18.40
CA GLY A 208 22.46 3.26 -17.67
C GLY A 208 22.82 1.89 -18.26
N SER A 209 23.95 1.36 -17.82
CA SER A 209 24.44 0.03 -18.18
C SER A 209 23.84 -1.05 -17.28
N LEU A 210 22.51 -1.12 -17.22
CA LEU A 210 21.89 -2.38 -16.80
C LEU A 210 22.36 -3.48 -17.78
N PRO A 211 22.82 -4.64 -17.30
CA PRO A 211 23.20 -5.74 -18.19
C PRO A 211 22.05 -5.99 -19.18
N ARG A 212 22.33 -5.96 -20.50
CA ARG A 212 21.31 -6.25 -21.54
C ARG A 212 20.68 -7.64 -21.39
N THR A 213 21.23 -8.47 -20.53
CA THR A 213 20.67 -9.72 -19.99
C THR A 213 19.66 -9.47 -18.85
N LEU A 214 18.73 -8.52 -19.02
CA LEU A 214 17.55 -8.37 -18.14
C LEU A 214 16.53 -9.50 -18.32
N TYR A 215 16.79 -10.42 -19.24
CA TYR A 215 15.86 -11.47 -19.65
C TYR A 215 16.48 -12.85 -19.43
N VAL A 216 16.37 -13.37 -18.22
CA VAL A 216 16.30 -14.81 -18.01
C VAL A 216 14.84 -15.10 -17.66
N PRO A 217 13.98 -15.38 -18.64
CA PRO A 217 12.62 -15.83 -18.34
C PRO A 217 12.79 -17.11 -17.54
N TYR A 218 12.43 -17.10 -16.27
CA TYR A 218 12.16 -18.37 -15.60
C TYR A 218 10.95 -18.97 -16.32
N ALA A 219 11.07 -20.24 -16.72
CA ALA A 219 10.11 -20.90 -17.62
C ALA A 219 8.66 -20.56 -17.22
N PRO A 220 7.78 -20.24 -18.19
CA PRO A 220 6.42 -19.82 -17.88
C PRO A 220 5.81 -20.86 -16.95
N ASN A 221 5.43 -20.42 -15.75
CA ASN A 221 4.75 -21.26 -14.79
C ASN A 221 3.56 -21.91 -15.52
N PRO A 222 3.45 -23.25 -15.61
CA PRO A 222 2.32 -23.90 -16.26
C PRO A 222 0.98 -23.61 -15.55
N HIS A 223 1.04 -22.99 -14.37
CA HIS A 223 -0.08 -22.46 -13.60
C HIS A 223 -0.16 -20.92 -13.61
N ALA A 224 0.66 -20.23 -14.41
CA ALA A 224 0.50 -18.80 -14.63
C ALA A 224 -0.88 -18.55 -15.27
N PRO A 225 -1.71 -17.69 -14.69
CA PRO A 225 -3.01 -17.36 -15.29
C PRO A 225 -2.81 -16.73 -16.68
N SER A 226 -3.69 -17.05 -17.62
CA SER A 226 -3.59 -16.72 -19.06
C SER A 226 -3.44 -15.23 -19.42
N TRP A 227 -3.68 -14.32 -18.47
CA TRP A 227 -3.42 -12.90 -18.67
C TRP A 227 -1.91 -12.56 -18.65
N ALA A 228 -1.07 -13.40 -18.05
CA ALA A 228 0.39 -13.20 -18.02
C ALA A 228 1.02 -13.37 -19.42
N SER A 229 0.42 -14.19 -20.29
CA SER A 229 0.84 -14.36 -21.69
C SER A 229 0.34 -13.25 -22.64
N THR A 230 -0.51 -12.32 -22.18
CA THR A 230 -1.09 -11.25 -23.01
C THR A 230 -0.52 -9.85 -22.68
N GLY A 231 0.46 -9.75 -21.78
CA GLY A 231 1.02 -8.49 -21.26
C GLY A 231 1.96 -7.72 -22.19
N GLN A 232 2.15 -8.12 -23.45
CA GLN A 232 2.98 -7.36 -24.41
C GLN A 232 2.33 -6.06 -24.92
N GLY A 233 1.16 -5.68 -24.41
CA GLY A 233 0.55 -4.38 -24.71
C GLY A 233 -0.36 -3.90 -23.59
N ARG A 234 -0.13 -2.64 -23.19
CA ARG A 234 -0.90 -1.80 -22.24
C ARG A 234 -0.43 -1.84 -20.79
N VAL A 235 0.65 -1.09 -20.55
CA VAL A 235 0.84 -0.35 -19.31
C VAL A 235 -0.27 0.71 -19.26
N GLY A 236 -1.27 0.52 -18.40
CA GLY A 236 -2.37 1.47 -18.23
C GLY A 236 -3.72 0.81 -18.02
N ALA A 237 -3.93 0.19 -16.85
CA ALA A 237 -5.24 0.02 -16.19
C ALA A 237 -5.09 -0.90 -14.98
N ALA A 238 -4.70 -0.33 -13.84
CA ALA A 238 -4.96 -0.94 -12.54
C ALA A 238 -5.29 0.17 -11.55
N ALA A 239 -6.30 0.98 -11.87
CA ALA A 239 -7.02 1.72 -10.85
C ALA A 239 -7.99 0.72 -10.17
N PRO A 240 -8.00 0.59 -8.83
CA PRO A 240 -9.10 -0.10 -8.17
C PRO A 240 -10.41 0.61 -8.53
N GLY A 241 -11.44 -0.15 -8.90
CA GLY A 241 -12.74 0.39 -9.30
C GLY A 241 -13.37 1.28 -8.22
N PRO A 242 -14.28 2.20 -8.61
CA PRO A 242 -14.81 3.20 -7.69
C PRO A 242 -15.62 2.53 -6.57
N ARG A 243 -15.13 2.64 -5.34
CA ARG A 243 -15.93 2.46 -4.10
C ARG A 243 -16.40 3.79 -3.51
N GLY A 244 -16.25 4.91 -4.24
CA GLY A 244 -16.90 6.18 -3.94
C GLY A 244 -18.30 6.20 -4.57
N GLY A 245 -19.31 5.66 -3.89
CA GLY A 245 -20.65 5.60 -4.48
C GLY A 245 -21.68 4.79 -3.70
N GLY A 246 -21.69 4.88 -2.37
CA GLY A 246 -22.73 4.30 -1.53
C GLY A 246 -23.50 5.40 -0.79
N ARG A 247 -24.55 5.95 -1.40
CA ARG A 247 -25.57 6.69 -0.61
C ARG A 247 -26.23 5.69 0.32
N SER A 248 -25.93 5.76 1.62
CA SER A 248 -26.73 5.11 2.65
C SER A 248 -27.79 6.07 3.18
N PRO A 249 -29.02 5.61 3.44
CA PRO A 249 -30.16 6.49 3.72
C PRO A 249 -30.16 7.01 5.16
N ASP A 250 -30.46 8.30 5.28
CA ASP A 250 -30.98 9.04 6.43
C ASP A 250 -30.61 8.53 7.84
N ARG A 251 -29.56 9.10 8.42
CA ARG A 251 -29.45 9.29 9.87
C ARG A 251 -28.96 10.70 10.16
N ARG A 252 -29.90 11.59 10.51
CA ARG A 252 -29.58 12.87 11.16
C ARG A 252 -28.91 12.60 12.51
N HIS A 253 -27.70 13.10 12.71
CA HIS A 253 -27.05 13.24 14.02
C HIS A 253 -25.99 14.36 13.98
N PRO A 254 -25.61 14.94 15.13
CA PRO A 254 -25.70 16.38 15.34
C PRO A 254 -24.31 16.98 15.46
N TYR A 255 -23.67 17.27 14.32
CA TYR A 255 -22.52 18.18 14.27
C TYR A 255 -22.61 18.97 12.95
N THR A 256 -23.62 19.82 12.87
CA THR A 256 -23.80 20.78 11.76
C THR A 256 -23.63 22.18 12.29
N TYR A 257 -22.41 22.56 12.69
CA TYR A 257 -22.08 23.97 12.90
C TYR A 257 -20.58 24.16 12.70
N LEU A 258 -20.20 24.74 11.56
CA LEU A 258 -19.16 25.77 11.40
C LEU A 258 -19.06 26.11 9.90
N LEU A 259 -20.12 26.71 9.38
CA LEU A 259 -20.01 27.64 8.27
C LEU A 259 -20.57 28.96 8.78
N THR A 260 -19.80 30.02 8.54
CA THR A 260 -20.11 31.46 8.66
C THR A 260 -19.52 32.24 9.84
N SER A 261 -19.25 33.51 9.49
CA SER A 261 -18.79 34.69 10.24
C SER A 261 -17.27 34.92 10.17
N ARG A 262 -16.75 36.11 9.84
CA ARG A 262 -17.27 37.46 9.57
C ARG A 262 -16.08 38.23 8.92
N SER A 263 -16.21 39.32 8.17
CA SER A 263 -16.58 40.65 8.68
C SER A 263 -16.56 41.64 7.52
N GLY A 264 -17.61 42.44 7.37
CA GLY A 264 -17.47 43.78 6.80
C GLY A 264 -16.95 44.76 7.87
N PRO A 265 -16.58 45.98 7.45
CA PRO A 265 -17.22 47.13 8.09
C PRO A 265 -17.73 48.12 7.04
N GLY A 266 -18.90 48.70 7.29
CA GLY A 266 -19.42 49.83 6.54
C GLY A 266 -18.92 51.16 7.08
N ARG A 267 -18.92 52.20 6.24
CA ARG A 267 -19.76 53.42 6.35
C ARG A 267 -19.33 54.49 5.34
N SER A 268 -20.33 55.33 5.02
CA SER A 268 -20.34 56.68 4.39
C SER A 268 -19.78 56.76 2.97
N SER A 269 -20.46 57.38 2.01
CA SER A 269 -21.51 58.41 2.00
C SER A 269 -22.32 58.33 0.71
#